data_AF-A0A6V7L1C5-F1
#
_entry.id   AF-A0A6V7L1C5-F1
#
_cell.length_a   1.000
_cell.length_b   1.000
_cell.length_c   1.000
_cell.angle_alpha   90.00
_cell.angle_beta   90.00
_cell.angle_gamma   90.00
#
_symmetry.space_group_name_H-M   'P 1'
#
loop_
_entity.id
_entity.type
_entity.pdbx_description
1 polymer ?
#
loop_
_entity_poly.entity_id
_entity_poly.type
_entity_poly.pdbx_seq_one_letter_code
_entity_poly.pdbx_strand_id
1 'polypeptide(L)' 'VLVSIQSLILVPEPYFNEPGYERSRGTSSGAQSSQEYNANVCLATVKWAMLDQIVNPCPCFKE' A
#
# COMPACT_ATOMS: atom_id res chain seq x y z
N VAL A 1 -1.32 -6.62 17.70
CA VAL A 1 -1.32 -6.92 16.24
C VAL A 1 -1.76 -5.73 15.39
N LEU A 2 -2.90 -5.07 15.67
CA LEU A 2 -3.39 -3.95 14.84
C LEU A 2 -2.38 -2.81 14.64
N VAL A 3 -1.69 -2.41 15.71
CA VAL A 3 -0.62 -1.40 15.62
C VAL A 3 0.49 -1.85 14.67
N SER A 4 0.88 -3.13 14.71
CA SER A 4 1.90 -3.68 13.83
C SER A 4 1.50 -3.65 12.36
N ILE A 5 0.21 -3.80 12.02
CA ILE A 5 -0.28 -3.66 10.64
C ILE A 5 -0.04 -2.23 10.14
N GLN A 6 -0.45 -1.24 10.93
CA GLN A 6 -0.27 0.17 10.57
C GLN A 6 1.21 0.54 10.50
N SER A 7 2.04 0.03 11.42
CA SER A 7 3.45 0.43 11.51
C SER A 7 4.38 -0.28 10.53
N LEU A 8 4.04 -1.49 10.08
CA LEU A 8 4.94 -2.33 9.29
C LEU A 8 4.44 -2.61 7.87
N ILE A 9 3.11 -2.63 7.66
CA ILE A 9 2.52 -2.99 6.37
C ILE A 9 2.05 -1.75 5.61
N LEU A 10 1.26 -0.88 6.25
CA LEU A 10 0.67 0.31 5.63
C LEU A 10 1.62 1.52 5.71
N VAL A 11 2.80 1.39 5.11
CA VAL A 11 3.88 2.40 5.14
C VAL A 11 4.01 3.16 3.81
N PRO A 12 4.73 4.31 3.75
CA PRO A 12 4.82 5.12 2.52
C PRO A 12 5.55 4.48 1.33
N GLU A 13 6.45 3.53 1.57
CA GLU A 13 7.20 2.82 0.53
C GLU A 13 7.12 1.30 0.72
N PRO A 14 5.93 0.70 0.51
CA PRO A 14 5.69 -0.72 0.74
C PRO A 14 6.51 -1.63 -0.20
N TYR A 15 6.99 -1.10 -1.33
CA TYR A 15 7.90 -1.81 -2.24
C TYR A 15 9.13 -2.38 -1.50
N PHE A 16 9.68 -1.65 -0.53
CA PHE A 16 10.87 -2.09 0.22
C PHE A 16 10.55 -3.03 1.39
N ASN A 17 9.29 -3.46 1.56
CA ASN A 17 8.98 -4.54 2.50
C ASN A 17 9.35 -5.92 1.93
N GLU A 18 9.66 -6.01 0.63
CA GLU A 18 10.12 -7.25 0.00
C GLU A 18 11.59 -7.52 0.38
N PRO A 19 11.91 -8.71 0.93
CA PRO A 19 13.27 -9.03 1.32
C PRO A 19 14.29 -8.86 0.20
N GLY A 20 15.34 -8.07 0.49
CA GLY A 20 16.44 -7.82 -0.43
C GLY A 20 16.25 -6.57 -1.28
N TYR A 21 15.04 -6.01 -1.36
CA TYR A 21 14.79 -4.78 -2.10
C TYR A 21 15.32 -3.55 -1.35
N GLU A 22 15.54 -3.64 -0.04
CA GLU A 22 16.08 -2.54 0.76
C GLU A 22 17.46 -2.10 0.27
N ARG A 23 18.20 -3.00 -0.39
CA ARG A 23 19.52 -2.72 -0.98
C ARG A 23 19.49 -1.69 -2.11
N SER A 24 18.36 -1.53 -2.80
CA SER A 24 18.20 -0.54 -3.87
C SER A 24 17.67 0.80 -3.34
N ARG A 25 17.33 0.89 -2.05
CA ARG A 25 16.82 2.12 -1.44
C ARG A 25 17.88 3.23 -1.52
N GLY A 26 17.46 4.44 -1.89
CA GLY A 26 18.34 5.58 -2.13
C GLY A 26 19.01 5.61 -3.51
N THR A 27 18.86 4.55 -4.32
CA THR A 27 19.24 4.59 -5.73
C THR A 27 18.10 5.16 -6.59
N SER A 28 18.43 5.75 -7.72
CA SER A 28 17.44 6.25 -8.69
C SER A 28 16.55 5.13 -9.24
N SER A 29 17.11 3.94 -9.49
CA SER A 29 16.36 2.76 -9.93
C SER A 29 15.36 2.29 -8.86
N GLY A 30 15.79 2.16 -7.61
CA GLY A 30 14.91 1.76 -6.50
C GLY A 30 13.80 2.80 -6.24
N ALA A 31 14.11 4.09 -6.36
CA ALA A 31 13.12 5.16 -6.25
C ALA A 31 12.05 5.06 -7.36
N GLN A 32 12.47 4.80 -8.61
CA GLN A 32 11.54 4.62 -9.72
C GLN A 32 10.64 3.39 -9.49
N SER A 33 11.20 2.24 -9.13
CA SER A 33 10.43 1.03 -8.85
C SER A 33 9.43 1.22 -7.70
N SER A 34 9.83 1.93 -6.63
CA SER A 34 8.92 2.23 -5.52
C SER A 34 7.80 3.19 -5.93
N GLN A 35 8.06 4.16 -6.81
CA GLN A 35 7.02 5.07 -7.32
C GLN A 35 6.00 4.35 -8.19
N GLU A 36 6.46 3.49 -9.11
CA GLU A 36 5.59 2.67 -9.95
C GLU A 36 4.71 1.73 -9.09
N TYR A 37 5.32 1.11 -8.07
CA TYR A 37 4.59 0.29 -7.12
C TYR A 37 3.52 1.11 -6.38
N ASN A 38 3.87 2.29 -5.87
CA ASN A 38 2.93 3.18 -5.17
C ASN A 38 1.77 3.62 -6.06
N ALA A 39 2.01 3.91 -7.35
CA ALA A 39 0.96 4.27 -8.29
C ALA A 39 -0.08 3.14 -8.43
N ASN A 40 0.39 1.90 -8.54
CA ASN A 40 -0.48 0.73 -8.62
C ASN A 40 -1.28 0.52 -7.33
N VAL A 41 -0.64 0.65 -6.15
CA VAL A 41 -1.33 0.56 -4.86
C VAL A 41 -2.37 1.66 -4.72
N CYS A 42 -2.05 2.91 -5.07
CA CYS A 42 -2.97 4.04 -5.00
C CYS A 42 -4.24 3.78 -5.84
N LEU A 43 -4.08 3.32 -7.09
CA LEU A 43 -5.21 2.97 -7.94
C LEU A 43 -6.06 1.85 -7.32
N ALA A 44 -5.41 0.81 -6.79
CA ALA A 44 -6.11 -0.28 -6.11
C ALA A 44 -6.83 0.18 -4.84
N THR A 45 -6.24 1.08 -4.06
CA THR A 45 -6.85 1.69 -2.86
C THR A 45 -8.11 2.46 -3.24
N VAL A 46 -8.06 3.32 -4.25
CA VAL A 46 -9.24 4.07 -4.71
C VAL A 46 -10.34 3.12 -5.18
N LYS A 47 -9.98 2.10 -5.99
CA LYS A 47 -10.96 1.17 -6.54
C LYS A 47 -11.61 0.29 -5.46
N TRP A 48 -10.81 -0.36 -4.62
CA TRP A 48 -11.28 -1.41 -3.71
C TRP A 48 -11.47 -0.95 -2.28
N ALA A 49 -10.57 -0.13 -1.76
CA ALA A 49 -10.64 0.33 -0.37
C ALA A 49 -11.51 1.58 -0.19
N MET A 50 -11.88 2.27 -1.28
CA MET A 50 -12.78 3.44 -1.24
C MET A 50 -14.08 3.18 -2.02
N LEU A 51 -14.01 3.08 -3.35
CA LEU A 51 -15.22 3.00 -4.18
C LEU A 51 -16.04 1.74 -3.87
N ASP A 52 -15.41 0.57 -3.86
CA ASP A 52 -16.11 -0.67 -3.57
C ASP A 52 -16.64 -0.73 -2.13
N GLN A 53 -15.92 -0.16 -1.15
CA GLN A 53 -16.41 -0.07 0.23
C GLN A 53 -17.66 0.83 0.34
N ILE A 54 -17.78 1.88 -0.47
CA ILE A 54 -18.95 2.77 -0.48
C ILE A 54 -20.13 2.11 -1.22
N VAL A 55 -19.87 1.49 -2.37
CA VAL A 55 -20.91 0.91 -3.23
C VAL A 55 -21.42 -0.43 -2.68
N ASN A 56 -20.52 -1.24 -2.11
CA ASN A 56 -20.77 -2.59 -1.60
C ASN A 56 -20.27 -2.74 -0.15
N PRO A 57 -20.79 -1.96 0.82
CA PRO A 57 -20.27 -1.98 2.19
C PRO A 57 -20.56 -3.31 2.88
N CYS A 58 -19.57 -3.79 3.65
CA CYS A 58 -19.78 -4.89 4.58
C CYS A 58 -20.83 -4.46 5.62
N PRO A 59 -21.87 -5.29 5.92
CA PRO A 59 -22.91 -4.92 6.89
C PRO A 59 -22.37 -4.51 8.27
N CYS A 60 -21.24 -5.08 8.69
CA CYS A 60 -20.59 -4.77 9.97
C CYS A 60 -20.00 -3.36 10.04
N PHE A 61 -19.78 -2.69 8.90
CA PHE A 61 -19.08 -1.39 8.80
C PHE A 61 -19.84 -0.39 7.93
N LYS A 62 -21.17 -0.56 7.81
CA LYS A 62 -22.00 0.23 6.90
C LYS A 62 -22.36 1.62 7.43
N GLU A 63 -22.38 1.79 8.75
CA GLU A 63 -22.71 3.06 9.43
C GLU A 63 -21.50 3.98 9.56
#